data_AF-A0A522MGJ7-F1
#
_entry.id   AF-A0A522MGJ7-F1
#
_cell.length_a   1.000
_cell.length_b   1.000
_cell.length_c   1.000
_cell.angle_alpha   90.00
_cell.angle_beta   90.00
_cell.angle_gamma   90.00
#
_symmetry.space_group_name_H-M   'P 1'
#
loop_
_entity.id
_entity.type
_entity.pdbx_description
1 polymer ?
#
loop_
_entity_poly.entity_id
_entity_poly.type
_entity_poly.pdbx_seq_one_letter_code
_entity_poly.pdbx_strand_id
1 'polypeptide(L)'
;MHHPARPTRARKVSVAASDIGNETTSGSFNKLPPIYQDVIRRHSCRNDQSAIDAQRTADKAGLGLSTLWREVALKRFAPPIRLSERRVAWLAHEVDAILEAKRLMSRVHGMRIDLCDFVAALIEVSTNRTDSIA
;
A
#
# COMPACT_ATOMS: atom_id res chain seq x y z
N MET A 1 62.92 -19.67 6.05
CA MET A 1 61.77 -20.27 5.35
C MET A 1 60.75 -19.17 5.11
N HIS A 2 60.76 -18.59 3.91
CA HIS A 2 59.87 -17.49 3.51
C HIS A 2 58.66 -18.05 2.77
N HIS A 3 57.45 -17.76 3.26
CA HIS A 3 56.21 -17.94 2.49
C HIS A 3 55.80 -16.61 1.84
N PRO A 4 55.54 -16.58 0.52
CA PRO A 4 55.01 -15.38 -0.13
C PRO A 4 53.49 -15.24 0.05
N ALA A 5 53.06 -13.98 0.14
CA ALA A 5 51.68 -13.52 0.21
C ALA A 5 50.88 -13.87 -1.07
N ARG A 6 49.59 -14.18 -0.90
CA ARG A 6 48.65 -14.46 -2.00
C ARG A 6 47.60 -13.34 -2.06
N PRO A 7 47.48 -12.59 -3.18
CA PRO A 7 46.41 -11.63 -3.38
C PRO A 7 45.32 -12.21 -4.30
N THR A 8 44.05 -12.17 -3.88
CA THR A 8 42.89 -12.36 -4.76
C THR A 8 41.67 -11.73 -4.08
N ARG A 9 41.29 -10.50 -4.46
CA ARG A 9 40.42 -10.09 -5.59
C ARG A 9 39.03 -9.76 -5.07
N ALA A 10 38.80 -8.46 -4.89
CA ALA A 10 37.50 -7.86 -4.62
C ALA A 10 36.49 -8.29 -5.69
N ARG A 11 35.39 -8.92 -5.27
CA ARG A 11 34.26 -9.24 -6.13
C ARG A 11 33.28 -8.08 -6.04
N LYS A 12 33.34 -7.16 -7.02
CA LYS A 12 32.26 -6.21 -7.29
C LYS A 12 31.02 -7.03 -7.65
N VAL A 13 30.02 -7.04 -6.79
CA VAL A 13 28.68 -7.48 -7.16
C VAL A 13 27.96 -6.25 -7.68
N SER A 14 28.04 -6.05 -8.99
CA SER A 14 27.13 -5.18 -9.71
C SER A 14 25.78 -5.88 -9.74
N VAL A 15 24.85 -5.46 -8.88
CA VAL A 15 23.44 -5.81 -9.04
C VAL A 15 22.93 -4.97 -10.20
N ALA A 16 22.75 -5.64 -11.34
CA ALA A 16 22.06 -5.09 -12.48
C ALA A 16 20.64 -4.71 -12.05
N ALA A 17 20.31 -3.44 -12.22
CA ALA A 17 18.94 -2.99 -12.30
C ALA A 17 18.33 -3.64 -13.54
N SER A 18 17.45 -4.62 -13.32
CA SER A 18 16.67 -5.25 -14.38
C SER A 18 15.19 -5.08 -14.06
N ASP A 19 14.51 -4.51 -15.05
CA ASP A 19 13.08 -4.59 -15.31
C ASP A 19 12.14 -3.94 -14.31
N ILE A 20 12.05 -2.60 -14.42
CA ILE A 20 10.78 -1.91 -14.21
C ILE A 20 9.92 -2.20 -15.45
N GLY A 21 9.24 -3.34 -15.41
CA GLY A 21 8.09 -3.59 -16.26
C GLY A 21 6.98 -2.62 -15.87
N ASN A 22 6.91 -1.48 -16.56
CA ASN A 22 5.72 -0.65 -16.60
C ASN A 22 4.68 -1.36 -17.47
N GLU A 23 4.08 -2.44 -16.96
CA GLU A 23 2.76 -2.85 -17.43
C GLU A 23 1.76 -1.82 -16.92
N THR A 24 0.98 -1.29 -17.85
CA THR A 24 0.03 -0.21 -17.66
C THR A 24 -0.96 -0.57 -16.54
N THR A 25 -0.70 -0.04 -15.34
CA THR A 25 -1.47 -0.18 -14.11
C THR A 25 -2.79 0.59 -14.23
N SER A 26 -3.70 0.13 -15.08
CA SER A 26 -5.09 0.60 -15.17
C SER A 26 -6.09 -0.57 -15.14
N GLY A 27 -5.58 -1.77 -14.88
CA GLY A 27 -6.36 -3.01 -14.84
C GLY A 27 -6.81 -3.44 -13.44
N SER A 28 -6.17 -2.95 -12.38
CA SER A 28 -6.39 -3.45 -11.01
C SER A 28 -7.80 -3.10 -10.51
N PHE A 29 -8.25 -1.87 -10.75
CA PHE A 29 -9.60 -1.42 -10.38
C PHE A 29 -10.70 -2.20 -11.14
N ASN A 30 -10.54 -2.36 -12.45
CA ASN A 30 -11.55 -3.00 -13.31
C ASN A 30 -11.68 -4.51 -13.06
N LYS A 31 -10.67 -5.14 -12.46
CA LYS A 31 -10.68 -6.57 -12.08
C LYS A 31 -11.45 -6.84 -10.78
N LEU A 32 -11.69 -5.82 -9.95
CA LEU A 32 -12.42 -5.98 -8.69
C LEU A 32 -13.92 -6.17 -8.96
N PRO A 33 -14.63 -6.95 -8.15
CA PRO A 33 -16.09 -7.00 -8.22
C PRO A 33 -16.71 -5.61 -8.04
N PRO A 34 -17.85 -5.30 -8.70
CA PRO A 34 -18.46 -3.97 -8.70
C PRO A 34 -18.69 -3.40 -7.30
N ILE A 35 -19.04 -4.24 -6.32
CA ILE A 35 -19.25 -3.82 -4.94
C ILE A 35 -18.00 -3.17 -4.32
N TYR A 36 -16.79 -3.66 -4.64
CA TYR A 36 -15.54 -3.10 -4.14
C TYR A 36 -15.09 -1.88 -4.94
N GLN A 37 -15.39 -1.86 -6.25
CA GLN A 37 -15.22 -0.66 -7.07
C GLN A 37 -16.04 0.52 -6.50
N ASP A 38 -17.28 0.26 -6.08
CA ASP A 38 -18.15 1.27 -5.49
C ASP A 38 -17.64 1.76 -4.14
N VAL A 39 -17.03 0.89 -3.31
CA VAL A 39 -16.36 1.30 -2.07
C VAL A 39 -15.22 2.26 -2.39
N ILE A 40 -14.33 1.90 -3.33
CA ILE A 40 -13.22 2.76 -3.74
C ILE A 40 -13.77 4.10 -4.23
N ARG A 41 -14.73 4.12 -5.16
CA ARG A 41 -15.35 5.36 -5.66
C ARG A 41 -15.92 6.22 -4.53
N ARG A 42 -16.67 5.63 -3.60
CA ARG A 42 -17.33 6.36 -2.52
C ARG A 42 -16.32 7.05 -1.61
N HIS A 43 -15.21 6.38 -1.28
CA HIS A 43 -14.18 6.93 -0.40
C HIS A 43 -13.21 7.84 -1.14
N SER A 44 -12.87 7.57 -2.39
CA SER A 44 -12.05 8.44 -3.23
C SER A 44 -12.75 9.75 -3.62
N CYS A 45 -14.09 9.78 -3.65
CA CYS A 45 -14.87 11.00 -3.88
C CYS A 45 -14.95 11.91 -2.66
N ARG A 46 -14.65 11.43 -1.44
CA ARG A 46 -14.60 12.29 -0.26
C ARG A 46 -13.43 13.25 -0.45
N ASN A 47 -13.71 14.55 -0.49
CA ASN A 47 -12.68 15.59 -0.53
C ASN A 47 -11.90 15.72 0.80
N ASP A 48 -11.92 14.67 1.62
CA ASP A 48 -11.31 14.65 2.93
C ASP A 48 -9.90 14.06 2.80
N GLN A 49 -8.93 14.95 2.60
CA GLN A 49 -7.51 14.62 2.61
C GLN A 49 -6.91 14.63 4.03
N SER A 50 -7.75 14.53 5.07
CA SER A 50 -7.26 14.50 6.45
C SER A 50 -6.30 13.33 6.65
N ALA A 51 -5.04 13.65 6.90
CA ALA A 51 -4.02 12.68 7.26
C ALA A 51 -4.05 12.43 8.77
N ILE A 52 -4.07 11.15 9.17
CA ILE A 52 -4.06 10.71 10.57
C ILE A 52 -2.76 9.96 10.88
N ASP A 53 -2.21 10.18 12.07
CA ASP A 53 -0.96 9.55 12.49
C ASP A 53 -1.10 8.01 12.67
N ALA A 54 0.03 7.35 12.88
CA ALA A 54 0.08 5.90 13.04
C ALA A 54 -0.75 5.38 14.21
N GLN A 55 -0.79 6.12 15.33
CA GLN A 55 -1.52 5.70 16.52
C GLN A 55 -3.02 5.78 16.27
N ARG A 56 -3.50 6.92 15.77
CA ARG A 56 -4.91 7.11 15.38
C ARG A 56 -5.34 6.13 14.31
N THR A 57 -4.46 5.81 13.36
CA THR A 57 -4.73 4.81 12.32
C THR A 57 -4.91 3.42 12.92
N ALA A 58 -4.03 3.02 13.85
CA ALA A 58 -4.12 1.75 14.55
C ALA A 58 -5.41 1.65 15.39
N ASP A 59 -5.71 2.70 16.17
CA ASP A 59 -6.91 2.79 17.00
C ASP A 59 -8.18 2.70 16.14
N LYS A 60 -8.23 3.47 15.04
CA LYS A 60 -9.36 3.48 14.10
C LYS A 60 -9.54 2.11 13.42
N ALA A 61 -8.45 1.43 13.09
CA ALA A 61 -8.49 0.10 12.49
C ALA A 61 -8.78 -1.03 13.49
N GLY A 62 -8.80 -0.74 14.80
CA GLY A 62 -8.91 -1.76 15.84
C GLY A 62 -7.71 -2.71 15.88
N LEU A 63 -6.52 -2.22 15.51
CA LEU A 63 -5.29 -3.01 15.42
C LEU A 63 -4.26 -2.50 16.42
N GLY A 64 -3.40 -3.40 16.92
CA GLY A 64 -2.15 -2.98 17.57
C GLY A 64 -1.18 -2.36 16.54
N LEU A 65 -0.34 -1.44 16.98
CA LEU A 65 0.59 -0.71 16.09
C LEU A 65 1.54 -1.66 15.33
N SER A 66 2.05 -2.70 15.99
CA SER A 66 2.88 -3.74 15.35
C SER A 66 2.11 -4.51 14.26
N THR A 67 0.83 -4.79 14.50
CA THR A 67 -0.05 -5.42 13.51
C THR A 67 -0.31 -4.49 12.33
N LEU A 68 -0.55 -3.20 12.56
CA LEU A 68 -0.67 -2.22 11.48
C LEU A 68 0.55 -2.27 10.57
N TRP A 69 1.76 -2.19 11.13
CA TRP A 69 3.00 -2.27 10.37
C TRP A 69 3.16 -3.59 9.62
N ARG A 70 2.73 -4.71 10.22
CA ARG A 70 2.71 -6.01 9.54
C ARG A 70 1.76 -6.02 8.34
N GLU A 71 0.54 -5.50 8.49
CA GLU A 71 -0.42 -5.43 7.38
C GLU A 71 0.07 -4.53 6.24
N VAL A 72 0.76 -3.43 6.56
CA VAL A 72 1.45 -2.57 5.58
C VAL A 72 2.53 -3.35 4.85
N ALA A 73 3.40 -4.07 5.57
CA ALA A 73 4.45 -4.89 4.97
C ALA A 73 3.89 -6.00 4.06
N LEU A 74 2.73 -6.56 4.42
CA LEU A 74 1.99 -7.54 3.64
C LEU A 74 1.16 -6.92 2.49
N LYS A 75 1.23 -5.60 2.27
CA LYS A 75 0.43 -4.86 1.27
C LYS A 75 -1.08 -4.99 1.44
N ARG A 76 -1.54 -5.39 2.63
CA ARG A 76 -2.96 -5.49 3.03
C ARG A 76 -3.48 -4.21 3.67
N PHE A 77 -2.62 -3.22 3.77
CA PHE A 77 -2.94 -1.89 4.24
C PHE A 77 -2.23 -0.87 3.38
N ALA A 78 -2.79 0.34 3.27
CA ALA A 78 -2.18 1.42 2.49
C ALA A 78 -0.77 1.74 3.02
N PRO A 79 0.18 2.07 2.14
CA PRO A 79 1.50 2.54 2.55
C PRO A 79 1.35 3.89 3.26
N PRO A 80 2.17 4.16 4.28
CA PRO A 80 2.17 5.45 4.95
C PRO A 80 2.65 6.57 4.02
N ILE A 81 2.07 7.75 4.20
CA ILE A 81 2.60 9.02 3.72
C ILE A 81 3.63 9.52 4.73
N ARG A 82 4.84 9.83 4.25
CA ARG A 82 5.89 10.40 5.08
C ARG A 82 5.67 11.90 5.25
N LEU A 83 5.42 12.34 6.48
CA LEU A 83 5.26 13.76 6.81
C LEU A 83 6.59 14.42 7.21
N SER A 84 7.46 13.67 7.89
CA SER A 84 8.80 14.13 8.26
C SER A 84 9.76 12.94 8.44
N GLU A 85 10.99 13.20 8.88
CA GLU A 85 12.00 12.14 9.07
C GLU A 85 11.48 11.01 9.99
N ARG A 86 10.74 11.36 11.04
CA ARG A 86 10.26 10.45 12.10
C ARG A 86 8.73 10.35 12.19
N ARG A 87 7.98 10.97 11.28
CA ARG A 87 6.52 10.96 11.32
C ARG A 87 5.93 10.49 10.01
N VAL A 88 4.94 9.62 10.14
CA VAL A 88 4.14 9.07 9.05
C VAL A 88 2.65 9.24 9.35
N ALA A 89 1.84 9.24 8.31
CA ALA A 89 0.40 9.32 8.41
C ALA A 89 -0.28 8.53 7.29
N TRP A 90 -1.58 8.33 7.41
CA TRP A 90 -2.45 7.72 6.40
C TRP A 90 -3.61 8.65 6.10
N LEU A 91 -4.14 8.58 4.88
CA LEU A 91 -5.36 9.30 4.56
C LEU A 91 -6.55 8.62 5.25
N ALA A 92 -7.35 9.41 5.97
CA ALA A 92 -8.45 8.89 6.77
C ALA A 92 -9.47 8.10 5.93
N HIS A 93 -9.71 8.54 4.69
CA HIS A 93 -10.64 7.89 3.76
C HIS A 93 -10.10 6.54 3.23
N GLU A 94 -8.79 6.38 3.06
CA GLU A 94 -8.19 5.10 2.65
C GLU A 94 -8.36 4.05 3.75
N VAL A 95 -8.14 4.47 5.00
CA VAL A 95 -8.38 3.61 6.17
C VAL A 95 -9.84 3.18 6.24
N ASP A 96 -10.78 4.10 6.03
CA ASP A 96 -12.21 3.78 5.99
C ASP A 96 -12.59 2.81 4.87
N ALA A 97 -12.03 3.01 3.67
CA ALA A 97 -12.26 2.12 2.53
C ALA A 97 -11.78 0.69 2.80
N ILE A 98 -10.59 0.53 3.40
CA ILE A 98 -10.04 -0.78 3.76
C ILE A 98 -10.91 -1.47 4.81
N LEU A 99 -11.39 -0.73 5.81
CA LEU A 99 -12.28 -1.28 6.84
C LEU A 99 -13.63 -1.70 6.26
N GLU A 100 -14.19 -0.91 5.34
CA GLU A 100 -15.42 -1.26 4.65
C GLU A 100 -15.23 -2.51 3.77
N ALA A 101 -14.12 -2.62 3.05
CA ALA A 101 -13.80 -3.82 2.28
C ALA A 101 -13.67 -5.06 3.17
N LYS A 102 -12.94 -4.97 4.30
CA LYS A 102 -12.85 -6.06 5.28
C LYS A 102 -14.22 -6.47 5.83
N ARG A 103 -15.10 -5.49 6.11
CA ARG A 103 -16.48 -5.74 6.55
C ARG A 103 -17.29 -6.48 5.49
N LEU A 104 -17.15 -6.10 4.21
CA LEU A 104 -17.84 -6.77 3.11
C LEU A 104 -17.33 -8.20 2.92
N MET A 105 -16.02 -8.44 2.94
CA MET A 105 -15.44 -9.79 2.88
C MET A 105 -15.95 -10.69 4.01
N SER A 106 -16.09 -10.14 5.22
CA SER A 106 -16.57 -10.89 6.38
C SER A 106 -18.06 -11.24 6.32
N ARG A 107 -18.88 -10.38 5.70
CA ARG A 107 -20.35 -10.53 5.71
C ARG A 107 -20.91 -11.14 4.42
N VAL A 108 -20.27 -10.91 3.29
CA VAL A 108 -20.72 -11.39 1.98
C VAL A 108 -20.04 -12.72 1.69
N HIS A 109 -20.73 -13.81 2.05
CA HIS A 109 -20.27 -15.16 1.73
C HIS A 109 -20.17 -15.35 0.21
N GLY A 110 -19.00 -15.75 -0.29
CA GLY A 110 -18.77 -16.16 -1.68
C GLY A 110 -17.86 -15.25 -2.52
N MET A 111 -17.60 -14.00 -2.09
CA MET A 111 -16.67 -13.12 -2.80
C MET A 111 -15.34 -13.02 -2.04
N ARG A 112 -14.39 -13.88 -2.42
CA ARG A 112 -12.99 -13.79 -1.98
C ARG A 112 -12.25 -12.87 -2.93
N ILE A 113 -11.94 -11.67 -2.47
CA ILE A 113 -10.98 -10.79 -3.13
C ILE A 113 -9.68 -10.79 -2.33
N ASP A 114 -8.54 -10.64 -3.01
CA ASP A 114 -7.30 -10.37 -2.30
C ASP A 114 -7.32 -8.91 -1.83
N LEU A 115 -7.06 -8.70 -0.54
CA LEU A 115 -6.98 -7.36 0.03
C LEU A 115 -5.80 -6.58 -0.55
N CYS A 116 -4.74 -7.26 -1.00
CA CYS A 116 -3.63 -6.63 -1.69
C CYS A 116 -4.08 -5.95 -2.99
N ASP A 117 -4.91 -6.63 -3.78
CA ASP A 117 -5.43 -6.10 -5.05
C ASP A 117 -6.37 -4.92 -4.80
N PHE A 118 -7.20 -5.01 -3.76
CA PHE A 118 -8.07 -3.90 -3.33
C PHE A 118 -7.27 -2.67 -2.93
N VAL A 119 -6.24 -2.85 -2.09
CA VAL A 119 -5.39 -1.75 -1.63
C VAL A 119 -4.62 -1.12 -2.78
N ALA A 120 -4.10 -1.94 -3.71
CA ALA A 120 -3.42 -1.44 -4.90
C ALA A 120 -4.35 -0.57 -5.76
N ALA A 121 -5.56 -1.04 -6.04
CA ALA A 121 -6.55 -0.28 -6.80
C ALA A 121 -7.01 1.00 -6.08
N LEU A 122 -7.13 0.95 -4.75
CA LEU A 122 -7.49 2.11 -3.93
C LEU A 122 -6.44 3.23 -4.04
N ILE A 123 -5.16 2.87 -3.90
CA ILE A 123 -4.05 3.83 -3.97
C ILE A 123 -3.95 4.41 -5.38
N GLU A 124 -4.06 3.58 -6.42
CA GLU A 124 -4.03 4.01 -7.83
C GLU A 124 -5.07 5.11 -8.12
N VAL A 125 -6.31 4.91 -7.65
CA VAL A 125 -7.39 5.90 -7.84
C VAL A 125 -7.14 7.17 -7.02
N SER A 126 -6.58 7.03 -5.81
CA SER A 126 -6.23 8.14 -4.91
C SER A 126 -5.12 9.02 -5.50
N THR A 127 -4.06 8.40 -6.06
CA THR A 127 -2.91 9.12 -6.62
C THR A 127 -3.25 9.86 -7.91
N ASN A 128 -4.01 9.24 -8.81
CA ASN A 128 -4.36 9.84 -10.11
C ASN A 128 -5.15 11.16 -9.99
N ARG A 129 -5.81 11.41 -8.85
CA ARG A 129 -6.51 12.68 -8.59
C ARG A 129 -5.55 13.82 -8.25
N THR A 130 -4.40 13.51 -7.66
CA THR A 130 -3.42 14.51 -7.20
C THR A 130 -2.67 15.14 -8.39
N ASP A 131 -2.50 14.38 -9.48
CA ASP A 131 -1.78 14.85 -10.68
C ASP A 131 -2.62 15.75 -11.60
N SER A 132 -3.93 15.90 -11.34
CA SER A 132 -4.83 16.75 -12.15
C SER A 132 -4.90 18.21 -11.68
N ILE A 133 -4.03 18.64 -10.77
CA ILE A 133 -3.94 20.03 -10.26
C ILE A 133 -2.51 20.56 -10.44
N ALA A 134 -1.95 20.42 -11.65
CA ALA A 134 -0.69 21.04 -12.06
C ALA A 134 -0.91 21.94 -13.28
#